data_AF-A0A4R1QJK4-F1
#
_entry.id   AF-A0A4R1QJK4-F1
#
_cell.length_a   1.000
_cell.length_b   1.000
_cell.length_c   1.000
_cell.angle_alpha   90.00
_cell.angle_beta   90.00
_cell.angle_gamma   90.00
#
_symmetry.space_group_name_H-M   'P 1'
#
loop_
_entity.id
_entity.type
_entity.pdbx_description
1 polymer ?
#
loop_
_entity_poly.entity_id
_entity_poly.type
_entity_poly.pdbx_seq_one_letter_code
_entity_poly.pdbx_strand_id
1 'polypeptide(L)'
;MDIKEELFRENWLFTREDVLKSLELYLEHEKNGESGYSSEVIKNRVKLCEKFIAAVKKCKLPVLTELWWFYEYQFLGNSMELNLSQAKEIEVENDEIKSMTTTVEHTLIKVECDYLTVEQYASMLGIEPVTVRQWIRRGKLRYAKKYGRDWLIPNIEDKPQRGFTCVQYIVENDAQIESDEFPLLATCDSIAILQDRDNKSKFICYLKNYKTKFHSELELTRSEVERLEHTIIESGKARVDGNIQYIPYIRNLED
;
A
#
# COMPACT_ATOMS: atom_id res chain seq x y z
N MET A 1 -19.69 -28.95 -3.90
CA MET A 1 -19.21 -27.56 -3.94
C MET A 1 -18.54 -27.39 -5.29
N ASP A 2 -18.74 -26.27 -5.98
CA ASP A 2 -17.99 -25.98 -7.21
C ASP A 2 -16.49 -25.89 -6.85
N ILE A 3 -15.58 -26.45 -7.65
CA ILE A 3 -14.12 -26.43 -7.39
C ILE A 3 -13.63 -24.99 -7.15
N LYS A 4 -14.23 -24.04 -7.88
CA LYS A 4 -13.96 -22.62 -7.72
C LYS A 4 -14.39 -22.08 -6.35
N GLU A 5 -15.56 -22.50 -5.86
CA GLU A 5 -16.02 -22.14 -4.52
C GLU A 5 -15.15 -22.78 -3.44
N GLU A 6 -14.73 -24.03 -3.63
CA GLU A 6 -13.84 -24.74 -2.72
C GLU A 6 -12.50 -24.00 -2.57
N LEU A 7 -11.82 -23.73 -3.69
CA LEU A 7 -10.55 -23.01 -3.71
C LEU A 7 -10.68 -21.59 -3.13
N PHE A 8 -11.76 -20.89 -3.47
CA PHE A 8 -12.00 -19.57 -2.91
C PHE A 8 -12.26 -19.61 -1.40
N ARG A 9 -13.00 -20.62 -0.93
CA ARG A 9 -13.14 -20.78 0.50
C ARG A 9 -11.76 -21.04 1.06
N GLU A 10 -10.99 -22.01 0.60
CA GLU A 10 -9.69 -22.36 1.19
C GLU A 10 -8.68 -21.21 1.34
N ASN A 11 -8.66 -20.26 0.40
CA ASN A 11 -7.60 -19.25 0.32
C ASN A 11 -7.97 -17.88 0.90
N TRP A 12 -9.21 -17.66 1.37
CA TRP A 12 -9.64 -16.35 1.90
C TRP A 12 -10.19 -16.41 3.34
N LEU A 13 -10.42 -15.23 3.93
CA LEU A 13 -10.78 -15.05 5.33
C LEU A 13 -12.29 -14.75 5.44
N PHE A 14 -13.02 -15.52 6.25
CA PHE A 14 -14.49 -15.44 6.33
C PHE A 14 -15.00 -15.15 7.73
N THR A 15 -14.15 -15.37 8.73
CA THR A 15 -14.45 -15.15 10.14
C THR A 15 -13.45 -14.20 10.78
N ARG A 16 -13.79 -13.68 11.96
CA ARG A 16 -12.83 -12.92 12.76
C ARG A 16 -11.62 -13.77 13.14
N GLU A 17 -11.85 -15.05 13.44
CA GLU A 17 -10.82 -16.00 13.83
C GLU A 17 -9.85 -16.27 12.69
N ASP A 18 -10.33 -16.34 11.43
CA ASP A 18 -9.46 -16.43 10.25
C ASP A 18 -8.54 -15.22 10.13
N VAL A 19 -9.12 -14.02 10.26
CA VAL A 19 -8.36 -12.75 10.21
C VAL A 19 -7.30 -12.71 11.30
N LEU A 20 -7.65 -13.10 12.52
CA LEU A 20 -6.71 -13.12 13.64
C LEU A 20 -5.58 -14.13 13.44
N LYS A 21 -5.88 -15.36 13.01
CA LYS A 21 -4.86 -16.39 12.71
C LYS A 21 -3.90 -15.91 11.63
N SER A 22 -4.43 -15.33 10.56
CA SER A 22 -3.63 -14.79 9.46
C SER A 22 -2.71 -13.64 9.91
N LEU A 23 -3.24 -12.71 10.72
CA LEU A 23 -2.46 -11.60 11.28
C LEU A 23 -1.37 -12.06 12.26
N GLU A 24 -1.62 -13.11 13.05
CA GLU A 24 -0.64 -13.65 13.98
C GLU A 24 0.55 -14.28 13.23
N LEU A 25 0.30 -15.02 12.15
CA LEU A 25 1.34 -15.53 11.26
C LEU A 25 2.11 -14.41 10.54
N TYR A 26 1.39 -13.37 10.09
CA TYR A 26 2.03 -12.18 9.52
C TYR A 26 2.96 -11.50 10.53
N LEU A 27 2.52 -11.35 11.78
CA LEU A 27 3.30 -10.77 12.86
C LEU A 27 4.57 -11.57 13.15
N GLU A 28 4.49 -12.91 13.12
CA GLU A 28 5.65 -13.79 13.27
C GLU A 28 6.64 -13.61 12.12
N HIS A 29 6.15 -13.58 10.87
CA HIS A 29 6.99 -13.32 9.70
C HIS A 29 7.71 -11.96 9.79
N GLU A 30 7.01 -10.89 10.18
CA GLU A 30 7.62 -9.57 10.38
C GLU A 30 8.68 -9.59 11.50
N LYS A 31 8.44 -10.32 12.60
CA LYS A 31 9.40 -10.46 13.72
C LYS A 31 10.66 -11.23 13.31
N ASN A 32 10.54 -12.18 12.39
CA ASN A 32 11.68 -12.94 11.88
C ASN A 32 12.60 -12.11 10.97
N GLY A 33 12.17 -10.90 10.54
CA GLY A 33 13.03 -9.91 9.90
C GLY A 33 13.40 -10.23 8.44
N GLU A 34 12.64 -11.10 7.78
CA GLU A 34 12.86 -11.49 6.38
C GLU A 34 12.47 -10.39 5.37
N SER A 35 11.89 -9.29 5.85
CA SER A 35 11.33 -8.21 5.04
C SER A 35 12.34 -7.20 4.50
N GLY A 36 13.63 -7.30 4.88
CA GLY A 36 14.69 -6.40 4.42
C GLY A 36 14.62 -4.97 4.96
N TYR A 37 13.72 -4.71 5.90
CA TYR A 37 13.60 -3.42 6.59
C TYR A 37 14.65 -3.25 7.69
N SER A 38 14.97 -1.99 8.01
CA SER A 38 15.79 -1.64 9.16
C SER A 38 15.12 -2.05 10.47
N SER A 39 15.92 -2.40 11.48
CA SER A 39 15.43 -2.95 12.75
C SER A 39 14.44 -2.04 13.47
N GLU A 40 14.64 -0.71 13.43
CA GLU A 40 13.71 0.26 14.02
C GLU A 40 12.37 0.31 13.27
N VAL A 41 12.39 0.19 11.95
CA VAL A 41 11.17 0.12 11.14
C VAL A 41 10.40 -1.16 11.42
N ILE A 42 11.09 -2.32 11.51
CA ILE A 42 10.46 -3.60 11.89
C ILE A 42 9.77 -3.47 13.25
N LYS A 43 10.43 -2.88 14.26
CA LYS A 43 9.81 -2.65 15.58
C LYS A 43 8.53 -1.81 15.48
N ASN A 44 8.51 -0.77 14.65
CA ASN A 44 7.32 0.06 14.47
C ASN A 44 6.21 -0.64 13.69
N ARG A 45 6.55 -1.46 12.68
CA ARG A 45 5.60 -2.30 11.95
C ARG A 45 4.95 -3.34 12.85
N VAL A 46 5.74 -4.01 13.69
CA VAL A 46 5.27 -4.94 14.74
C VAL A 46 4.30 -4.24 15.70
N LYS A 47 4.65 -3.06 16.20
CA LYS A 47 3.75 -2.27 17.07
C LYS A 47 2.43 -1.91 16.36
N LEU A 48 2.48 -1.54 15.08
CA LEU A 48 1.28 -1.24 14.31
C LEU A 48 0.39 -2.48 14.15
N CYS A 49 1.00 -3.63 13.82
CA CYS A 49 0.29 -4.89 13.71
C CYS A 49 -0.34 -5.32 15.04
N GLU A 50 0.37 -5.18 16.17
CA GLU A 50 -0.18 -5.46 17.50
C GLU A 50 -1.36 -4.53 17.84
N LYS A 51 -1.27 -3.23 17.52
CA LYS A 51 -2.39 -2.27 17.64
C LYS A 51 -3.58 -2.71 16.78
N PHE A 52 -3.33 -3.16 15.54
CA PHE A 52 -4.36 -3.60 14.61
C PHE A 52 -5.04 -4.90 15.07
N ILE A 53 -4.28 -5.92 15.49
CA ILE A 53 -4.80 -7.16 16.09
C ILE A 53 -5.70 -6.84 17.30
N ALA A 54 -5.26 -5.93 18.17
CA ALA A 54 -6.06 -5.52 19.33
C ALA A 54 -7.38 -4.84 18.92
N ALA A 55 -7.39 -4.10 17.80
CA ALA A 55 -8.62 -3.53 17.24
C ALA A 55 -9.55 -4.63 16.71
N VAL A 56 -9.02 -5.58 15.91
CA VAL A 56 -9.80 -6.71 15.38
C VAL A 56 -10.40 -7.56 16.51
N LYS A 57 -9.64 -7.83 17.59
CA LYS A 57 -10.13 -8.60 18.76
C LYS A 57 -11.35 -7.93 19.44
N LYS A 58 -11.43 -6.60 19.42
CA LYS A 58 -12.56 -5.84 19.99
C LYS A 58 -13.77 -5.75 19.06
N CYS A 59 -13.58 -5.99 17.77
CA CYS A 59 -14.65 -5.92 16.78
C CYS A 59 -15.51 -7.19 16.79
N LYS A 60 -16.79 -7.02 16.45
CA LYS A 60 -17.70 -8.10 16.11
C LYS A 60 -17.81 -8.16 14.59
N LEU A 61 -17.13 -9.13 13.98
CA LEU A 61 -17.23 -9.38 12.55
C LEU A 61 -18.23 -10.53 12.32
N PRO A 62 -19.24 -10.37 11.47
CA PRO A 62 -20.12 -11.47 11.10
C PRO A 62 -19.34 -12.57 10.36
N VAL A 63 -19.80 -13.81 10.48
CA VAL A 63 -19.33 -14.89 9.62
C VAL A 63 -19.88 -14.64 8.21
N LEU A 64 -18.99 -14.59 7.22
CA LEU A 64 -19.38 -14.38 5.83
C LEU A 64 -19.75 -15.73 5.21
N THR A 65 -21.05 -15.94 5.00
CA THR A 65 -21.59 -17.15 4.34
C THR A 65 -21.88 -16.94 2.87
N GLU A 66 -22.12 -15.70 2.47
CA GLU A 66 -22.40 -15.34 1.08
C GLU A 66 -21.18 -15.59 0.20
N LEU A 67 -21.46 -16.07 -1.01
CA LEU A 67 -20.43 -16.43 -1.97
C LEU A 67 -19.68 -15.18 -2.45
N TRP A 68 -18.36 -15.31 -2.64
CA TRP A 68 -17.46 -14.26 -3.11
C TRP A 68 -17.27 -13.06 -2.17
N TRP A 69 -17.83 -13.09 -0.97
CA TRP A 69 -17.51 -12.12 0.09
C TRP A 69 -16.40 -12.64 0.97
N PHE A 70 -15.46 -11.77 1.32
CA PHE A 70 -14.35 -12.11 2.19
C PHE A 70 -13.85 -10.88 2.95
N TYR A 71 -13.16 -11.15 4.06
CA TYR A 71 -12.34 -10.16 4.73
C TYR A 71 -10.93 -10.14 4.14
N GLU A 72 -10.39 -8.95 4.00
CA GLU A 72 -9.02 -8.73 3.55
C GLU A 72 -8.41 -7.65 4.41
N TYR A 73 -7.17 -7.84 4.85
CA TYR A 73 -6.40 -6.76 5.43
C TYR A 73 -5.23 -6.42 4.53
N GLN A 74 -4.87 -5.14 4.56
CA GLN A 74 -3.77 -4.60 3.79
C GLN A 74 -2.87 -3.74 4.67
N PHE A 75 -1.56 -3.85 4.43
CA PHE A 75 -0.58 -2.96 5.01
C PHE A 75 -0.29 -1.82 4.02
N LEU A 76 -0.78 -0.63 4.32
CA LEU A 76 -0.46 0.59 3.60
C LEU A 76 0.78 1.24 4.21
N GLY A 77 1.50 2.08 3.47
CA GLY A 77 2.74 2.68 3.97
C GLY A 77 2.56 3.65 5.16
N ASN A 78 1.33 3.91 5.61
CA ASN A 78 1.03 4.69 6.80
C ASN A 78 -0.03 4.08 7.74
N SER A 79 -0.66 2.96 7.37
CA SER A 79 -1.75 2.37 8.17
C SER A 79 -1.98 0.90 7.82
N MET A 80 -2.68 0.19 8.70
CA MET A 80 -3.30 -1.08 8.36
C MET A 80 -4.81 -0.91 8.26
N GLU A 81 -5.41 -1.58 7.28
CA GLU A 81 -6.86 -1.55 7.05
C GLU A 81 -7.41 -2.98 6.98
N LEU A 82 -8.59 -3.19 7.57
CA LEU A 82 -9.42 -4.37 7.38
C LEU A 82 -10.60 -3.96 6.49
N ASN A 83 -10.79 -4.66 5.39
CA ASN A 83 -11.79 -4.40 4.39
C ASN A 83 -12.76 -5.57 4.29
N LEU A 84 -14.03 -5.26 4.01
CA LEU A 84 -14.98 -6.19 3.42
C LEU A 84 -14.84 -6.07 1.90
N SER A 85 -14.47 -7.17 1.27
CA SER A 85 -14.18 -7.23 -0.16
C SER A 85 -15.13 -8.20 -0.85
N GLN A 86 -15.42 -7.91 -2.12
CA GLN A 86 -16.16 -8.80 -3.01
C GLN A 86 -15.27 -9.22 -4.18
N ALA A 87 -15.19 -10.52 -4.39
CA ALA A 87 -14.51 -11.14 -5.52
C ALA A 87 -15.41 -11.14 -6.77
N LYS A 88 -14.80 -10.89 -7.92
CA LYS A 88 -15.41 -10.90 -9.26
C LYS A 88 -14.44 -11.58 -10.22
N GLU A 89 -14.97 -12.07 -11.35
CA GLU A 89 -14.17 -12.61 -12.47
C GLU A 89 -13.07 -13.60 -12.04
N ILE A 90 -13.40 -14.55 -11.16
CA ILE A 90 -12.44 -15.57 -10.70
C ILE A 90 -12.20 -16.60 -11.81
N GLU A 91 -10.94 -16.78 -12.19
CA GLU A 91 -10.47 -17.80 -13.14
C GLU A 91 -9.67 -18.87 -12.40
N VAL A 92 -9.98 -20.15 -12.69
CA VAL A 92 -9.29 -21.31 -12.13
C VAL A 92 -8.50 -22.01 -13.23
N GLU A 93 -7.24 -22.32 -12.96
CA GLU A 93 -6.37 -23.11 -13.85
C GLU A 93 -5.54 -24.06 -12.98
N ASN A 94 -5.43 -25.34 -13.37
CA ASN A 94 -4.66 -26.36 -12.64
C ASN A 94 -5.02 -26.48 -11.15
N ASP A 95 -6.32 -26.45 -10.82
CA ASP A 95 -6.85 -26.52 -9.45
C ASP A 95 -6.34 -25.38 -8.53
N GLU A 96 -5.96 -24.24 -9.11
CA GLU A 96 -5.59 -23.02 -8.39
C GLU A 96 -6.35 -21.81 -8.94
N ILE A 97 -6.64 -20.82 -8.08
CA ILE A 97 -7.18 -19.54 -8.55
C ILE A 97 -6.05 -18.76 -9.22
N LYS A 98 -6.09 -18.69 -10.54
CA LYS A 98 -5.10 -17.99 -11.37
C LYS A 98 -5.25 -16.48 -11.26
N SER A 99 -6.49 -16.01 -11.31
CA SER A 99 -6.81 -14.60 -11.31
C SER A 99 -8.17 -14.36 -10.66
N MET A 100 -8.29 -13.18 -10.08
CA MET A 100 -9.53 -12.70 -9.47
C MET A 100 -9.48 -11.18 -9.46
N THR A 101 -10.60 -10.55 -9.78
CA THR A 101 -10.76 -9.11 -9.54
C THR A 101 -11.44 -8.91 -8.18
N THR A 102 -11.01 -7.89 -7.45
CA THR A 102 -11.54 -7.60 -6.11
C THR A 102 -12.06 -6.18 -6.09
N THR A 103 -13.20 -5.98 -5.44
CA THR A 103 -13.71 -4.65 -5.08
C THR A 103 -13.72 -4.53 -3.56
N VAL A 104 -13.08 -3.49 -3.03
CA VAL A 104 -13.25 -3.10 -1.62
C VAL A 104 -14.60 -2.39 -1.49
N GLU A 105 -15.53 -3.01 -0.76
CA GLU A 105 -16.87 -2.46 -0.55
C GLU A 105 -16.88 -1.54 0.67
N HIS A 106 -16.23 -1.95 1.76
CA HIS A 106 -16.13 -1.16 2.99
C HIS A 106 -14.80 -1.35 3.73
N THR A 107 -14.20 -0.26 4.20
CA THR A 107 -13.13 -0.32 5.21
C THR A 107 -13.75 -0.38 6.61
N LEU A 108 -13.57 -1.53 7.27
CA LEU A 108 -14.17 -1.85 8.56
C LEU A 108 -13.32 -1.35 9.74
N ILE A 109 -11.99 -1.45 9.61
CA ILE A 109 -11.04 -1.02 10.64
C ILE A 109 -9.89 -0.32 9.92
N LYS A 110 -9.46 0.83 10.46
CA LYS A 110 -8.23 1.50 10.06
C LYS A 110 -7.43 1.85 11.30
N VAL A 111 -6.16 1.46 11.32
CA VAL A 111 -5.22 1.84 12.38
C VAL A 111 -4.02 2.51 11.73
N GLU A 112 -3.78 3.76 12.07
CA GLU A 112 -2.66 4.54 11.54
C GLU A 112 -1.37 4.31 12.35
N CYS A 113 -0.24 4.44 11.67
CA CYS A 113 1.07 4.51 12.29
C CYS A 113 1.30 5.88 12.96
N ASP A 114 2.37 5.98 13.73
CA ASP A 114 2.80 7.25 14.29
C ASP A 114 3.63 8.01 13.23
N TYR A 115 3.45 9.33 13.17
CA TYR A 115 4.20 10.20 12.27
C TYR A 115 5.35 10.88 13.00
N LEU A 116 6.49 10.99 12.33
CA LEU A 116 7.71 11.62 12.84
C LEU A 116 8.00 12.91 12.07
N THR A 117 8.54 13.91 12.76
CA THR A 117 9.21 15.04 12.08
C THR A 117 10.45 14.54 11.35
N VAL A 118 10.97 15.37 10.45
CA VAL A 118 12.25 15.11 9.76
C VAL A 118 13.38 14.78 10.75
N GLU A 119 13.47 15.52 11.85
CA GLU A 119 14.50 15.36 12.88
C GLU A 119 14.32 14.05 13.65
N GLN A 120 13.08 13.69 14.02
CA GLN A 120 12.79 12.44 14.71
C GLN A 120 13.05 11.23 13.80
N TYR A 121 12.65 11.29 12.53
CA TYR A 121 12.91 10.25 11.54
C TYR A 121 14.42 10.07 11.29
N ALA A 122 15.15 11.17 11.15
CA ALA A 122 16.60 11.18 10.99
C ALA A 122 17.30 10.51 12.18
N SER A 123 16.90 10.87 13.40
CA SER A 123 17.41 10.26 14.63
C SER A 123 17.08 8.77 14.73
N MET A 124 15.86 8.35 14.38
CA MET A 124 15.44 6.95 14.42
C MET A 124 16.34 6.07 13.54
N LEU A 125 16.75 6.58 12.38
CA LEU A 125 17.51 5.81 11.39
C LEU A 125 19.02 6.06 11.39
N GLY A 126 19.50 6.92 12.31
CA GLY A 126 20.91 7.30 12.44
C GLY A 126 21.45 8.01 11.20
N ILE A 127 20.66 8.92 10.62
CA ILE A 127 21.02 9.68 9.41
C ILE A 127 20.90 11.18 9.66
N GLU A 128 21.53 11.99 8.80
CA GLU A 128 21.46 13.44 8.90
C GLU A 128 20.09 13.99 8.43
N PRO A 129 19.47 14.96 9.12
CA PRO A 129 18.22 15.58 8.70
C PRO A 129 18.26 16.17 7.29
N VAL A 130 19.42 16.67 6.85
CA VAL A 130 19.60 17.20 5.49
C VAL A 130 19.41 16.11 4.43
N THR A 131 19.81 14.87 4.70
CA THR A 131 19.64 13.74 3.81
C THR A 131 18.16 13.38 3.66
N VAL A 132 17.41 13.40 4.76
CA VAL A 132 15.96 13.18 4.75
C VAL A 132 15.24 14.26 3.93
N ARG A 133 15.58 15.54 4.13
CA ARG A 133 15.02 16.65 3.32
C ARG A 133 15.34 16.47 1.82
N GLN A 134 16.53 15.99 1.48
CA GLN A 134 16.87 15.67 0.09
C GLN A 134 16.05 14.52 -0.48
N TRP A 135 15.71 13.50 0.32
CA TRP A 135 14.83 12.42 -0.13
C TRP A 135 13.41 12.91 -0.38
N ILE A 136 12.85 13.72 0.51
CA ILE A 136 11.54 14.36 0.34
C ILE A 136 11.51 15.20 -0.95
N ARG A 137 12.50 16.07 -1.14
CA ARG A 137 12.59 16.94 -2.33
C ARG A 137 12.69 16.16 -3.64
N ARG A 138 13.17 14.92 -3.59
CA ARG A 138 13.31 14.02 -4.76
C ARG A 138 12.15 13.03 -4.86
N GLY A 139 11.09 13.19 -4.07
CA GLY A 139 9.93 12.30 -4.07
C GLY A 139 10.21 10.86 -3.63
N LYS A 140 11.28 10.63 -2.87
CA LYS A 140 11.72 9.26 -2.50
C LYS A 140 11.04 8.68 -1.27
N LEU A 141 10.51 9.54 -0.40
CA LEU A 141 9.71 9.14 0.77
C LEU A 141 8.24 9.32 0.38
N ARG A 142 7.67 8.27 -0.20
CA ARG A 142 6.39 8.32 -0.92
C ARG A 142 5.19 8.38 0.02
N TYR A 143 5.38 8.02 1.28
CA TYR A 143 4.33 8.07 2.30
C TYR A 143 4.46 9.27 3.25
N ALA A 144 5.44 10.14 3.00
CA ALA A 144 5.54 11.42 3.69
C ALA A 144 4.35 12.32 3.35
N LYS A 145 3.93 13.16 4.30
CA LYS A 145 2.88 14.16 4.07
C LYS A 145 3.33 15.54 4.54
N LYS A 146 2.91 16.56 3.80
CA LYS A 146 3.16 17.95 4.18
C LYS A 146 2.09 18.40 5.19
N TYR A 147 2.52 18.97 6.31
CA TYR A 147 1.66 19.53 7.33
C TYR A 147 2.08 20.98 7.62
N GLY A 148 1.38 21.92 6.99
CA GLY A 148 1.77 23.33 7.03
C GLY A 148 3.14 23.55 6.39
N ARG A 149 4.13 23.92 7.21
CA ARG A 149 5.53 24.13 6.77
C ARG A 149 6.41 22.90 6.96
N ASP A 150 5.93 21.92 7.72
CA ASP A 150 6.71 20.76 8.13
C ASP A 150 6.34 19.54 7.29
N TRP A 151 7.26 18.57 7.30
CA TRP A 151 7.05 17.26 6.70
C TRP A 151 6.95 16.21 7.79
N LEU A 152 5.95 15.36 7.67
CA LEU A 152 5.70 14.24 8.56
C LEU A 152 5.93 12.94 7.80
N ILE A 153 6.71 12.03 8.38
CA ILE A 153 7.10 10.76 7.76
C ILE A 153 6.57 9.63 8.64
N PRO A 154 5.85 8.63 8.09
CA PRO A 154 5.46 7.42 8.82
C PRO A 154 6.66 6.76 9.49
N ASN A 155 6.52 6.37 10.76
CA ASN A 155 7.58 5.67 11.49
C ASN A 155 7.83 4.22 10.97
N ILE A 156 6.99 3.77 10.03
CA ILE A 156 7.06 2.47 9.34
C ILE A 156 7.66 2.57 7.93
N GLU A 157 8.01 3.77 7.44
CA GLU A 157 8.65 3.96 6.13
C GLU A 157 10.18 3.88 6.30
N ASP A 158 10.84 3.03 5.52
CA ASP A 158 12.29 2.86 5.60
C ASP A 158 13.06 3.75 4.62
N LYS A 159 14.39 3.71 4.74
CA LYS A 159 15.32 4.41 3.84
C LYS A 159 15.01 4.03 2.39
N PRO A 160 14.95 5.02 1.47
CA PRO A 160 14.77 4.73 0.06
C PRO A 160 15.86 3.78 -0.47
N GLN A 161 15.44 2.74 -1.19
CA GLN A 161 16.38 1.79 -1.79
C GLN A 161 17.15 2.41 -2.97
N ARG A 162 18.25 1.76 -3.35
CA ARG A 162 19.03 2.17 -4.52
C ARG A 162 18.29 1.79 -5.80
N GLY A 163 18.20 2.74 -6.73
CA GLY A 163 17.50 2.55 -7.99
C GLY A 163 16.16 3.28 -7.99
N PHE A 164 15.35 3.00 -8.99
CA PHE A 164 13.96 3.46 -9.06
C PHE A 164 13.05 2.23 -8.93
N THR A 165 12.03 2.34 -8.10
CA THR A 165 11.00 1.31 -7.96
C THR A 165 9.75 1.84 -8.63
N CYS A 166 9.18 1.07 -9.57
CA CYS A 166 7.90 1.39 -10.19
C CYS A 166 6.85 1.70 -9.12
N VAL A 167 5.97 2.64 -9.43
CA VAL A 167 4.97 3.13 -8.48
C VAL A 167 3.68 3.43 -9.19
N GLN A 168 2.59 3.18 -8.50
CA GLN A 168 1.27 3.63 -8.87
C GLN A 168 0.74 4.50 -7.73
N TYR A 169 0.16 5.64 -8.07
CA TYR A 169 -0.56 6.51 -7.17
C TYR A 169 -2.04 6.51 -7.54
N ILE A 170 -2.90 6.43 -6.53
CA ILE A 170 -4.35 6.59 -6.66
C ILE A 170 -4.73 7.94 -6.05
N VAL A 171 -5.38 8.79 -6.82
CA VAL A 171 -5.90 10.07 -6.35
C VAL A 171 -7.23 9.81 -5.64
N GLU A 172 -7.30 10.17 -4.36
CA GLU A 172 -8.43 9.82 -3.52
C GLU A 172 -9.58 10.84 -3.63
N ASN A 173 -10.81 10.39 -3.36
CA ASN A 173 -11.98 11.24 -3.13
C ASN A 173 -12.31 12.25 -4.25
N ASP A 174 -12.06 11.88 -5.51
CA ASP A 174 -12.24 12.78 -6.67
C ASP A 174 -11.45 14.10 -6.54
N ALA A 175 -10.38 14.09 -5.75
CA ALA A 175 -9.51 15.24 -5.59
C ALA A 175 -8.75 15.53 -6.89
N GLN A 176 -8.35 16.79 -7.06
CA GLN A 176 -7.55 17.24 -8.21
C GLN A 176 -6.21 17.75 -7.73
N ILE A 177 -5.12 17.24 -8.30
CA ILE A 177 -3.78 17.71 -8.00
C ILE A 177 -3.46 18.85 -8.98
N GLU A 178 -3.50 20.08 -8.47
CA GLU A 178 -3.18 21.28 -9.24
C GLU A 178 -1.66 21.45 -9.36
N SER A 179 -1.17 21.64 -10.57
CA SER A 179 0.24 21.89 -10.85
C SER A 179 0.40 22.62 -12.18
N ASP A 180 1.10 23.76 -12.15
CA ASP A 180 1.44 24.48 -13.38
C ASP A 180 2.44 23.68 -14.24
N GLU A 181 3.35 22.94 -13.59
CA GLU A 181 4.34 22.09 -14.29
C GLU A 181 3.71 20.81 -14.83
N PHE A 182 2.74 20.23 -14.11
CA PHE A 182 2.07 18.99 -14.49
C PHE A 182 0.53 19.14 -14.54
N PRO A 183 -0.05 19.93 -15.46
CA PRO A 183 -1.50 20.22 -15.48
C PRO A 183 -2.39 18.99 -15.64
N LEU A 184 -1.87 17.91 -16.27
CA LEU A 184 -2.64 16.68 -16.49
C LEU A 184 -3.01 15.98 -15.17
N LEU A 185 -2.30 16.26 -14.07
CA LEU A 185 -2.60 15.71 -12.76
C LEU A 185 -3.99 16.09 -12.23
N ALA A 186 -4.56 17.21 -12.67
CA ALA A 186 -5.91 17.63 -12.29
C ALA A 186 -7.01 16.75 -12.89
N THR A 187 -6.67 15.90 -13.88
CA THR A 187 -7.64 15.11 -14.65
C THR A 187 -7.55 13.60 -14.42
N CYS A 188 -6.49 13.11 -13.78
CA CYS A 188 -6.26 11.68 -13.57
C CYS A 188 -6.70 11.21 -12.17
N ASP A 189 -7.17 9.97 -12.07
CA ASP A 189 -7.41 9.25 -10.82
C ASP A 189 -6.32 8.20 -10.52
N SER A 190 -5.50 7.85 -11.52
CA SER A 190 -4.43 6.87 -11.41
C SER A 190 -3.19 7.34 -12.18
N ILE A 191 -2.04 7.29 -11.52
CA ILE A 191 -0.74 7.73 -12.05
C ILE A 191 0.26 6.59 -11.86
N ALA A 192 0.76 6.00 -12.94
CA ALA A 192 1.76 4.93 -12.86
C ALA A 192 3.08 5.37 -13.49
N ILE A 193 4.19 5.26 -12.76
CA ILE A 193 5.52 5.63 -13.22
C ILE A 193 6.40 4.39 -13.29
N LEU A 194 6.92 4.12 -14.47
CA LEU A 194 7.76 2.97 -14.75
C LEU A 194 9.11 3.43 -15.33
N GLN A 195 10.19 2.80 -14.89
CA GLN A 195 11.50 2.98 -15.51
C GLN A 195 11.63 1.97 -16.65
N ASP A 196 12.10 2.45 -17.80
CA ASP A 196 12.37 1.60 -18.97
C ASP A 196 13.42 0.53 -18.60
N ARG A 197 13.21 -0.70 -19.08
CA ARG A 197 14.08 -1.83 -18.76
C ARG A 197 15.42 -1.74 -19.48
N ASP A 198 15.42 -1.27 -20.71
CA ASP A 198 16.57 -1.21 -21.61
C ASP A 198 17.30 0.13 -21.48
N ASN A 199 16.57 1.22 -21.25
CA ASN A 199 17.12 2.55 -21.04
C ASN A 199 16.81 3.10 -19.64
N LYS A 200 17.71 2.89 -18.68
CA LYS A 200 17.56 3.36 -17.29
C LYS A 200 17.46 4.87 -17.10
N SER A 201 17.70 5.68 -18.14
CA SER A 201 17.50 7.13 -18.09
C SER A 201 16.09 7.58 -18.48
N LYS A 202 15.30 6.68 -19.10
CA LYS A 202 13.96 6.92 -19.59
C LYS A 202 12.91 6.37 -18.62
N PHE A 203 11.90 7.19 -18.38
CA PHE A 203 10.75 6.85 -17.55
C PHE A 203 9.48 7.11 -18.34
N ILE A 204 8.47 6.27 -18.11
CA ILE A 204 7.16 6.40 -18.73
C ILE A 204 6.16 6.62 -17.60
N CYS A 205 5.41 7.71 -17.68
CA CYS A 205 4.32 8.02 -16.77
C CYS A 205 2.99 7.85 -17.49
N TYR A 206 2.19 6.91 -17.02
CA TYR A 206 0.82 6.69 -17.47
C TYR A 206 -0.15 7.42 -16.56
N LEU A 207 -0.94 8.30 -17.15
CA LEU A 207 -2.01 9.05 -16.49
C LEU A 207 -3.34 8.48 -16.97
N LYS A 208 -4.21 8.09 -16.05
CA LYS A 208 -5.51 7.49 -16.36
C LYS A 208 -6.61 8.13 -15.51
N ASN A 209 -7.80 8.19 -16.08
CA ASN A 209 -9.04 8.38 -15.35
C ASN A 209 -10.02 7.30 -15.78
N TYR A 210 -10.32 6.36 -14.90
CA TYR A 210 -11.18 5.23 -15.24
C TYR A 210 -12.64 5.64 -15.42
N LYS A 211 -13.08 6.71 -14.73
CA LYS A 211 -14.46 7.23 -14.84
C LYS A 211 -14.69 7.91 -16.19
N THR A 212 -13.77 8.75 -16.63
CA THR A 212 -13.89 9.51 -17.89
C THR A 212 -13.26 8.82 -19.08
N LYS A 213 -12.57 7.69 -18.86
CA LYS A 213 -11.75 6.97 -19.85
C LYS A 213 -10.60 7.82 -20.41
N PHE A 214 -10.19 8.87 -19.69
CA PHE A 214 -9.01 9.65 -20.05
C PHE A 214 -7.76 8.80 -19.91
N HIS A 215 -6.85 8.94 -20.88
CA HIS A 215 -5.56 8.28 -20.88
C HIS A 215 -4.51 9.18 -21.53
N SER A 216 -3.35 9.29 -20.92
CA SER A 216 -2.19 9.98 -21.45
C SER A 216 -0.89 9.28 -21.02
N GLU A 217 0.14 9.42 -21.84
CA GLU A 217 1.48 8.90 -21.59
C GLU A 217 2.49 10.04 -21.72
N LEU A 218 3.40 10.14 -20.75
CA LEU A 218 4.50 11.09 -20.76
C LEU A 218 5.83 10.35 -20.67
N GLU A 219 6.76 10.69 -21.55
CA GLU A 219 8.17 10.32 -21.39
C GLU A 219 8.86 11.35 -20.51
N LEU A 220 9.50 10.89 -19.44
CA LEU A 220 10.12 11.74 -18.44
C LEU A 220 11.59 11.35 -18.25
N THR A 221 12.42 12.35 -17.99
CA THR A 221 13.75 12.18 -17.42
C THR A 221 13.67 11.91 -15.93
N ARG A 222 14.76 11.42 -15.34
CA ARG A 222 14.87 11.24 -13.88
C ARG A 222 14.54 12.52 -13.10
N SER A 223 15.00 13.68 -13.57
CA SER A 223 14.79 14.95 -12.88
C SER A 223 13.30 15.34 -12.88
N GLU A 224 12.60 15.08 -13.98
CA GLU A 224 11.15 15.32 -14.08
C GLU A 224 10.35 14.36 -13.20
N VAL A 225 10.73 13.08 -13.14
CA VAL A 225 10.12 12.12 -12.19
C VAL A 225 10.29 12.56 -10.75
N GLU A 226 11.50 13.00 -10.35
CA GLU A 226 11.74 13.48 -8.98
C GLU A 226 10.85 14.69 -8.62
N ARG A 227 10.59 15.61 -9.56
CA ARG A 227 9.68 16.75 -9.37
C ARG A 227 8.20 16.35 -9.40
N LEU A 228 7.83 15.42 -10.28
CA LEU A 228 6.49 14.87 -10.38
C LEU A 228 6.09 14.15 -9.10
N GLU A 229 6.91 13.20 -8.63
CA GLU A 229 6.64 12.48 -7.37
C GLU A 229 6.58 13.46 -6.19
N HIS A 230 7.49 14.45 -6.11
CA HIS A 230 7.42 15.48 -5.08
C HIS A 230 6.09 16.25 -5.10
N THR A 231 5.62 16.65 -6.28
CA THR A 231 4.34 17.36 -6.46
C THR A 231 3.15 16.52 -6.00
N ILE A 232 3.13 15.23 -6.38
CA ILE A 232 2.08 14.29 -5.99
C ILE A 232 2.05 14.12 -4.46
N ILE A 233 3.21 13.85 -3.85
CA ILE A 233 3.33 13.62 -2.40
C ILE A 233 2.99 14.90 -1.62
N GLU A 234 3.48 16.05 -2.07
CA GLU A 234 3.21 17.36 -1.46
C GLU A 234 1.72 17.71 -1.45
N SER A 235 0.98 17.30 -2.49
CA SER A 235 -0.44 17.58 -2.60
C SER A 235 -1.26 16.97 -1.45
N GLY A 236 -0.80 15.83 -0.90
CA GLY A 236 -1.54 15.05 0.08
C GLY A 236 -2.88 14.47 -0.44
N LYS A 237 -3.10 14.48 -1.76
CA LYS A 237 -4.36 14.06 -2.41
C LYS A 237 -4.28 12.67 -3.06
N ALA A 238 -3.10 12.10 -3.13
CA ALA A 238 -2.90 10.76 -3.65
C ALA A 238 -2.20 9.88 -2.61
N ARG A 239 -2.52 8.59 -2.64
CA ARG A 239 -1.77 7.55 -1.93
C ARG A 239 -1.02 6.69 -2.93
N VAL A 240 0.11 6.12 -2.51
CA VAL A 240 0.70 5.00 -3.24
C VAL A 240 -0.30 3.85 -3.21
N ASP A 241 -0.47 3.20 -4.36
CA ASP A 241 -1.31 2.01 -4.42
C ASP A 241 -0.66 0.90 -3.62
N GLY A 242 -1.41 0.36 -2.66
CA GLY A 242 -0.90 -0.64 -1.75
C GLY A 242 -0.67 -1.94 -2.48
N ASN A 243 0.42 -2.63 -2.17
CA ASN A 243 0.55 -4.06 -2.38
C ASN A 243 1.14 -4.65 -1.12
N ILE A 244 0.44 -5.62 -0.54
CA ILE A 244 0.92 -6.87 0.06
C ILE A 244 -0.24 -7.45 0.88
N GLN A 245 -0.84 -8.49 0.32
CA GLN A 245 -1.70 -9.43 1.02
C GLN A 245 -0.81 -10.61 1.39
N TYR A 246 -0.24 -10.63 2.59
CA TYR A 246 0.30 -11.89 3.11
C TYR A 246 -0.89 -12.71 3.58
N ILE A 247 -1.36 -13.65 2.74
CA ILE A 247 -2.34 -14.65 3.15
C ILE A 247 -1.56 -15.95 3.37
N PRO A 248 -1.12 -16.24 4.60
CA PRO A 248 -0.61 -17.57 4.91
C PRO A 248 -1.76 -18.57 4.83
N TYR A 249 -1.46 -19.80 4.42
CA TYR A 249 -2.44 -20.88 4.39
C TYR A 249 -2.83 -21.27 5.83
N ILE A 250 -3.97 -20.75 6.33
CA ILE A 250 -4.40 -20.91 7.73
C ILE A 250 -5.19 -22.19 8.01
N ARG A 251 -5.50 -23.00 6.99
CA ARG A 251 -6.44 -24.14 7.10
C ARG A 251 -5.81 -25.51 7.27
N ASN A 252 -4.48 -25.62 7.11
CA ASN A 252 -3.71 -26.86 7.33
C ASN A 252 -2.79 -26.77 8.56
N LEU A 253 -3.07 -25.88 9.51
CA LEU A 253 -2.24 -25.70 10.72
C LEU A 253 -2.77 -26.48 11.94
N GLU A 254 -3.46 -27.60 11.72
CA GLU A 254 -3.79 -28.55 12.79
C GLU A 254 -2.88 -29.78 12.69
N ASP A 255 -2.17 -30.04 13.80
CA ASP A 255 -1.57 -31.33 14.17
C ASP A 255 -2.64 -32.43 14.32
#